data_AF-A0A938TU50-F1
#
_entry.id   AF-A0A938TU50-F1
#
_cell.length_a   1.000
_cell.length_b   1.000
_cell.length_c   1.000
_cell.angle_alpha   90.00
_cell.angle_beta   90.00
_cell.angle_gamma   90.00
#
_symmetry.space_group_name_H-M   'P 1'
#
loop_
_entity.id
_entity.type
_entity.pdbx_description
1 polymer ?
#
loop_
_entity_poly.entity_id
_entity_poly.type
_entity_poly.pdbx_seq_one_letter_code
_entity_poly.pdbx_strand_id
1 'polypeptide(L)' 'MNWQKNPAAVEVISLGFIKPLDKETILQSAKKTGRFLIVQDEPAPGGYATHVRCVLDELPAGTLKAPPRIVAGADQYLP' A
#
# COMPACT_ATOMS: atom_id res chain seq x y z
N MET A 1 25.46 -6.16 2.21
CA MET A 1 24.69 -7.06 1.32
C MET A 1 23.72 -6.21 0.51
N ASN A 2 23.92 -6.05 -0.81
CA ASN A 2 23.17 -5.12 -1.67
C ASN A 2 21.81 -5.69 -2.09
N TRP A 3 20.83 -5.65 -1.19
CA TRP A 3 19.45 -6.11 -1.45
C TRP A 3 18.69 -5.23 -2.44
N GLN A 4 19.13 -3.98 -2.66
CA GLN A 4 18.45 -3.00 -3.52
C GLN A 4 18.38 -3.41 -5.01
N LYS A 5 19.18 -4.37 -5.46
CA LYS A 5 19.21 -4.84 -6.87
C LYS A 5 18.54 -6.21 -7.08
N ASN A 6 17.93 -6.79 -6.05
CA ASN A 6 17.22 -8.06 -6.20
C ASN A 6 15.85 -7.82 -6.87
N PRO A 7 15.48 -8.52 -7.96
CA PRO A 7 14.16 -8.39 -8.58
C PRO A 7 12.99 -8.74 -7.63
N ALA A 8 13.26 -9.43 -6.51
CA ALA A 8 12.31 -9.71 -5.44
C ALA A 8 12.42 -8.75 -4.23
N ALA A 9 13.20 -7.67 -4.32
CA ALA A 9 13.30 -6.69 -3.25
C ALA A 9 11.97 -5.95 -3.05
N VAL A 10 11.55 -5.78 -1.80
CA VAL A 10 10.32 -5.08 -1.41
C VAL A 10 10.68 -3.84 -0.61
N GLU A 11 10.03 -2.72 -0.92
CA GLU A 11 10.06 -1.53 -0.08
C GLU A 11 8.93 -1.63 0.95
N VAL A 12 9.27 -1.47 2.23
CA VAL A 12 8.31 -1.48 3.33
C VAL A 12 8.12 -0.05 3.80
N ILE A 13 6.88 0.43 3.72
CA ILE A 13 6.48 1.76 4.19
C ILE A 13 5.62 1.56 5.43
N SER A 14 6.07 2.10 6.57
CA SER A 14 5.21 2.29 7.74
C SER A 14 4.56 3.67 7.63
N LEU A 15 3.22 3.71 7.69
CA LEU A 15 2.48 4.98 7.52
C LEU A 15 2.73 5.97 8.67
N GLY A 16 3.06 5.48 9.87
CA GLY A 16 3.29 6.28 11.07
C GLY A 16 2.02 6.93 11.62
N PHE A 17 1.38 7.79 10.82
CA PHE A 17 0.16 8.52 11.16
C PHE A 17 -0.94 8.25 10.12
N ILE A 18 -2.16 8.07 10.61
CA ILE A 18 -3.37 8.01 9.76
C ILE A 18 -3.73 9.42 9.25
N LYS A 19 -3.49 10.45 10.07
CA LYS A 19 -3.79 11.83 9.71
C LYS A 19 -2.78 12.80 10.35
N PRO A 20 -2.12 13.66 9.56
CA PRO A 20 -2.12 13.68 8.10
C PRO A 20 -1.42 12.45 7.51
N LEU A 21 -1.96 11.91 6.41
CA LEU A 21 -1.35 10.80 5.68
C LEU A 21 -0.21 11.34 4.81
N ASP A 22 0.97 10.74 4.92
CA ASP A 22 2.09 11.01 4.01
C ASP A 22 1.84 10.34 2.64
N LYS A 23 1.03 11.01 1.82
CA LYS A 23 0.72 10.57 0.46
C LYS A 23 1.94 10.58 -0.46
N GLU A 24 2.87 11.50 -0.25
CA GLU A 24 4.01 11.69 -1.13
C GLU A 24 4.90 10.43 -1.12
N THR A 25 5.22 9.92 0.07
CA THR A 25 6.01 8.69 0.22
C THR A 25 5.32 7.50 -0.48
N ILE A 26 4.01 7.37 -0.35
CA ILE A 26 3.21 6.30 -0.99
C ILE A 26 3.29 6.40 -2.51
N LEU A 27 3.03 7.59 -3.07
CA LEU A 27 3.00 7.82 -4.52
C LEU A 27 4.38 7.64 -5.16
N GLN A 28 5.45 8.12 -4.51
CA GLN A 28 6.81 7.96 -5.01
C GLN A 28 7.25 6.49 -5.03
N SER A 29 6.99 5.75 -3.95
CA SER A 29 7.32 4.30 -3.91
C SER A 29 6.49 3.50 -4.91
N ALA A 30 5.19 3.81 -5.05
CA ALA A 30 4.32 3.17 -6.02
C ALA A 30 4.77 3.42 -7.47
N LYS A 31 5.20 4.65 -7.81
CA LYS A 31 5.75 4.99 -9.12
C LYS A 31 7.07 4.26 -9.39
N LYS A 32 7.93 4.12 -8.38
CA LYS A 32 9.22 3.42 -8.49
C LYS A 32 9.05 1.91 -8.72
N THR A 33 8.18 1.26 -7.96
CA THR A 33 8.05 -0.21 -7.97
C THR A 33 7.04 -0.71 -9.01
N GLY A 34 5.96 0.04 -9.22
CA GLY A 34 4.84 -0.30 -10.09
C GLY A 34 3.96 -1.44 -9.57
N ARG A 35 4.16 -1.93 -8.34
CA ARG A 35 3.33 -2.95 -7.69
C ARG A 35 3.17 -2.59 -6.22
N PHE A 36 1.95 -2.68 -5.69
CA PHE A 36 1.65 -2.20 -4.35
C PHE A 36 0.76 -3.18 -3.59
N LEU A 37 1.13 -3.47 -2.34
CA LEU A 37 0.40 -4.30 -1.41
C LEU A 37 0.19 -3.50 -0.13
N ILE A 38 -1.06 -3.39 0.32
CA ILE A 38 -1.42 -2.72 1.57
C ILE A 38 -1.78 -3.79 2.57
N VAL A 39 -1.25 -3.69 3.78
CA VAL A 39 -1.53 -4.62 4.87
C VAL A 39 -2.15 -3.83 6.01
N GLN A 40 -3.27 -4.31 6.53
CA GLN A 40 -3.92 -3.78 7.72
C GLN A 40 -4.45 -4.93 8.57
N ASP A 41 -4.68 -4.67 9.85
CA ASP A 41 -5.26 -5.66 10.76
C ASP A 41 -6.78 -5.64 10.72
N GLU A 42 -7.38 -4.46 10.52
CA GLU A 42 -8.84 -4.32 10.43
C GLU A 42 -9.40 -5.05 9.20
N PRO A 43 -10.66 -5.51 9.24
CA PRO A 43 -11.36 -5.98 8.06
C PRO A 43 -11.31 -4.98 6.90
N ALA A 44 -11.29 -5.49 5.67
CA ALA A 44 -11.29 -4.62 4.49
C ALA A 44 -12.50 -3.66 4.45
N PRO A 45 -13.74 -4.09 4.76
CA PRO A 45 -14.86 -3.16 4.92
C PRO A 45 -14.61 -2.21 6.09
N GLY A 46 -14.66 -0.89 5.83
CA GLY A 46 -14.48 0.14 6.85
C GLY A 46 -13.03 0.36 7.31
N GLY A 47 -12.07 -0.49 6.92
CA GLY A 47 -10.66 -0.32 7.24
C GLY A 47 -9.94 0.75 6.40
N TYR A 48 -8.85 1.28 6.94
CA TYR A 48 -8.12 2.44 6.39
C TYR A 48 -7.33 2.12 5.11
N ALA A 49 -6.99 0.86 4.87
CA ALA A 49 -6.29 0.42 3.66
C ALA A 49 -7.05 0.77 2.37
N THR A 50 -8.38 0.84 2.42
CA THR A 50 -9.19 1.28 1.28
C THR A 50 -8.93 2.75 0.93
N HIS A 51 -8.77 3.60 1.94
CA HIS A 51 -8.40 5.00 1.75
C HIS A 51 -6.98 5.15 1.19
N VAL A 52 -6.02 4.38 1.72
CA VAL A 52 -4.64 4.33 1.19
C VAL A 52 -4.62 3.88 -0.27
N ARG A 53 -5.45 2.89 -0.63
CA ARG A 53 -5.60 2.44 -2.01
C ARG A 53 -6.12 3.55 -2.92
N CYS A 54 -7.09 4.34 -2.48
CA CYS A 54 -7.61 5.46 -3.27
C CYS A 54 -6.56 6.55 -3.53
N VAL A 55 -5.57 6.74 -2.65
CA VAL A 55 -4.45 7.66 -2.93
C VAL A 55 -3.70 7.25 -4.21
N LEU A 56 -3.60 5.94 -4.50
CA LEU A 56 -2.93 5.44 -5.69
C LEU A 56 -3.64 5.82 -7.00
N ASP A 57 -4.92 6.21 -6.95
CA ASP A 57 -5.67 6.69 -8.10
C ASP A 57 -5.23 8.10 -8.56
N GLU A 58 -4.45 8.81 -7.73
CA GLU A 58 -3.79 10.07 -8.12
C GLU A 58 -2.63 9.85 -9.12
N LEU A 59 -2.19 8.60 -9.33
CA LEU A 59 -1.15 8.26 -10.31
C LEU A 59 -1.69 8.29 -11.75
N PRO A 60 -0.85 8.66 -12.74
CA PRO A 60 -1.22 8.53 -14.15
C PRO A 60 -1.61 7.09 -14.52
N ALA A 61 -2.60 6.94 -15.39
CA ALA A 61 -3.02 5.64 -15.91
C ALA A 61 -1.82 4.87 -16.50
N GLY A 62 -1.74 3.57 -16.22
CA GLY A 62 -0.65 2.70 -16.68
C GLY A 62 0.63 2.76 -15.82
N THR A 63 0.68 3.60 -14.77
CA THR A 63 1.85 3.64 -13.86
C THR A 63 2.04 2.31 -13.11
N LEU A 64 0.94 1.69 -12.69
CA LEU A 64 0.97 0.41 -11.98
C LEU A 64 0.96 -0.76 -12.96
N LYS A 65 1.88 -1.71 -12.77
CA LYS A 65 2.04 -2.95 -13.55
C LYS A 65 0.97 -3.99 -13.23
N ALA A 66 0.31 -3.86 -12.08
CA ALA A 66 -0.79 -4.71 -11.64
C ALA A 66 -1.70 -3.92 -10.69
N PRO A 67 -2.99 -4.28 -10.56
CA PRO A 67 -3.87 -3.57 -9.64
C PRO A 67 -3.42 -3.78 -8.19
N PRO A 68 -3.44 -2.74 -7.33
CA PRO A 68 -3.08 -2.88 -5.92
C PRO A 68 -3.91 -3.94 -5.21
N ARG A 69 -3.34 -4.55 -4.18
CA ARG A 69 -4.01 -5.54 -3.33
C ARG A 69 -4.02 -5.07 -1.88
N ILE A 70 -5.04 -5.50 -1.16
CA ILE A 70 -5.19 -5.29 0.27
C ILE A 70 -5.20 -6.67 0.93
N VAL A 71 -4.32 -6.87 1.90
CA VAL A 71 -4.40 -7.97 2.87
C VAL A 71 -4.93 -7.35 4.15
N ALA A 72 -6.07 -7.84 4.61
CA ALA A 72 -6.81 -7.31 5.74
C ALA A 72 -7.11 -8.45 6.71
N GLY A 73 -7.47 -8.10 7.95
CA GLY A 73 -8.05 -9.07 8.87
C GLY A 73 -9.34 -9.67 8.32
N ALA A 74 -9.68 -10.85 8.86
CA ALA A 74 -10.95 -11.49 8.55
C ALA A 74 -12.12 -10.63 9.06
N ASP A 75 -13.18 -10.52 8.27
CA ASP A 75 -14.41 -9.83 8.67
C ASP A 75 -15.21 -10.69 9.65
N GLN A 76 -14.75 -10.72 10.90
CA GLN A 76 -15.30 -11.51 11.98
C GLN A 76 -15.13 -10.80 13.33
N TYR A 77 -15.86 -11.27 14.33
CA TYR A 77 -15.62 -10.86 15.71
C TYR A 77 -14.22 -11.32 16.16
N LEU A 78 -13.44 -10.40 16.71
CA LEU A 78 -12.18 -10.71 17.38
C LEU A 78 -12.47 -11.08 18.85
N PRO A 79 -12.05 -12.27 19.33
CA PRO A 79 -12.25 -12.70 20.71
C PRO A 79 -11.46 -11.87 21.73
#